data_AF-A0A2M7M1C0-F1
#
_entry.id   AF-A0A2M7M1C0-F1
#
_cell.length_a   1.000
_cell.length_b   1.000
_cell.length_c   1.000
_cell.angle_alpha   90.00
_cell.angle_beta   90.00
_cell.angle_gamma   90.00
#
_symmetry.space_group_name_H-M   'P 1'
#
loop_
_entity.id
_entity.type
_entity.pdbx_description
1 polymer ?
#
loop_
_entity_poly.entity_id
_entity_poly.type
_entity_poly.pdbx_seq_one_letter_code
_entity_poly.pdbx_strand_id
1 'polypeptide(L)'
;MNNNNYKYSHLVIGGTFDRLHKGHQAFICKAFTLAQTIVIGLVKNNFNKQKQLEEIIQSYTDRYLLLKQFLETSGYSKRYEIVPINDIYGTTLTDKRLEAILVTPETQFNAAVINKIRLKNKLPVLKIETIPLIKSDDNKIICSQRIRIGEINRNGKIYGRIFKNKLKLPDNLREELRKPIGKIINNSQQLTVNSEQLCGNKSLLIISVGDIVSQELEKQKIIPAIKIIDLRTQRQPICRDVINHISTMKKIINPPGFICPRAVQAVHKAISKYYQTKISQIVVIKGEEDLLALPAILLVPLGAIVIYGQKDIGAVVVEVTEEIKQKISNIINQFTMLK
;
A
#
# COMPACT_ATOMS: atom_id res chain seq x y z
N MET A 1 28.57 7.46 -33.08
CA MET A 1 28.09 8.66 -32.35
C MET A 1 26.57 8.69 -32.50
N ASN A 2 25.80 8.40 -31.45
CA ASN A 2 24.33 8.40 -31.55
C ASN A 2 23.82 9.84 -31.57
N ASN A 3 23.41 10.32 -32.75
CA ASN A 3 22.65 11.56 -32.93
C ASN A 3 21.23 11.36 -32.35
N ASN A 4 21.10 11.30 -31.03
CA ASN A 4 19.80 11.48 -30.40
C ASN A 4 19.45 12.97 -30.46
N ASN A 5 18.60 13.32 -31.42
CA ASN A 5 18.10 14.68 -31.56
C ASN A 5 17.02 14.94 -30.48
N TYR A 6 17.46 15.34 -29.28
CA TYR A 6 16.54 15.69 -28.19
C TYR A 6 15.80 17.00 -28.48
N LYS A 7 14.56 17.11 -28.02
CA LYS A 7 13.76 18.33 -28.18
C LYS A 7 14.29 19.49 -27.32
N TYR A 8 14.89 19.16 -26.17
CA TYR A 8 15.41 20.13 -25.21
C TYR A 8 16.81 19.73 -24.73
N SER A 9 17.64 20.71 -24.36
CA SER A 9 18.92 20.46 -23.71
C SER A 9 18.71 20.09 -22.24
N HIS A 10 17.90 20.87 -21.52
CA HIS A 10 17.60 20.66 -20.10
C HIS A 10 16.09 20.73 -19.84
N LEU A 11 15.59 19.70 -19.17
CA LEU A 11 14.20 19.60 -18.75
C LEU A 11 14.11 19.32 -17.25
N VAL A 12 13.13 19.94 -16.58
CA VAL A 12 12.86 19.69 -15.17
C VAL A 12 11.61 18.83 -14.98
N ILE A 13 11.68 17.90 -14.03
CA ILE A 13 10.54 17.19 -13.47
C ILE A 13 10.57 17.27 -11.95
N GLY A 14 9.42 17.14 -11.30
CA GLY A 14 9.33 17.17 -9.85
C GLY A 14 8.31 16.18 -9.32
N GLY A 15 8.56 15.62 -8.14
CA GLY A 15 7.62 14.70 -7.51
C GLY A 15 8.06 14.22 -6.13
N THR A 16 7.10 13.66 -5.39
CA THR A 16 7.41 12.91 -4.17
C THR A 16 8.12 11.60 -4.51
N PHE A 17 7.73 10.93 -5.61
CA PHE A 17 8.24 9.61 -6.02
C PHE A 17 8.13 8.54 -4.92
N ASP A 18 7.11 8.65 -4.06
CA ASP A 18 6.78 7.65 -3.06
C ASP A 18 6.39 6.33 -3.74
N ARG A 19 6.94 5.21 -3.26
CA ARG A 19 6.69 3.86 -3.79
C ARG A 19 6.85 3.83 -5.31
N LEU A 20 8.04 4.20 -5.80
CA LEU A 20 8.36 4.36 -7.22
C LEU A 20 7.67 3.28 -8.08
N HIS A 21 6.61 3.67 -8.78
CA HIS A 21 5.66 2.79 -9.46
C HIS A 21 5.62 3.06 -10.96
N LYS A 22 4.92 2.22 -11.72
CA LYS A 22 4.86 2.28 -13.19
C LYS A 22 4.48 3.66 -13.74
N GLY A 23 3.57 4.37 -13.07
CA GLY A 23 3.26 5.78 -13.37
C GLY A 23 4.48 6.72 -13.30
N HIS A 24 5.24 6.70 -12.19
CA HIS A 24 6.47 7.47 -12.06
C HIS A 24 7.53 7.05 -13.09
N GLN A 25 7.69 5.75 -13.32
CA GLN A 25 8.66 5.24 -14.29
C GLN A 25 8.36 5.75 -15.69
N ALA A 26 7.10 5.67 -16.15
CA ALA A 26 6.69 6.21 -17.45
C ALA A 26 6.91 7.72 -17.55
N PHE A 27 6.61 8.47 -16.48
CA PHE A 27 6.84 9.91 -16.40
C PHE A 27 8.33 10.26 -16.55
N ILE A 28 9.21 9.56 -15.81
CA ILE A 28 10.66 9.74 -15.88
C ILE A 28 11.19 9.33 -17.26
N CYS A 29 10.82 8.15 -17.77
CA CYS A 29 11.24 7.70 -19.09
C CYS A 29 10.85 8.71 -20.18
N LYS A 30 9.64 9.29 -20.12
CA LYS A 30 9.22 10.33 -21.06
C LYS A 30 10.15 11.55 -20.99
N ALA A 31 10.53 11.99 -19.79
CA ALA A 31 11.49 13.10 -19.63
C ALA A 31 12.79 12.83 -20.40
N PHE A 32 13.37 11.63 -20.26
CA PHE A 32 14.61 11.24 -20.95
C PHE A 32 14.49 11.08 -22.47
N THR A 33 13.28 10.86 -22.99
CA THR A 33 13.04 10.91 -24.45
C THR A 33 12.99 12.34 -24.99
N LEU A 34 12.66 13.32 -24.14
CA LEU A 34 12.46 14.71 -24.56
C LEU A 34 13.73 15.55 -24.46
N ALA A 35 14.61 15.27 -23.48
CA ALA A 35 15.74 16.14 -23.21
C ALA A 35 17.06 15.41 -22.96
N GLN A 36 18.16 16.09 -23.25
CA GLN A 36 19.51 15.56 -23.04
C GLN A 36 19.82 15.35 -21.56
N THR A 37 19.53 16.34 -20.72
CA THR A 37 19.77 16.29 -19.26
C THR A 37 18.49 16.60 -18.49
N ILE A 38 18.21 15.85 -17.42
CA ILE A 38 17.01 15.99 -16.60
C ILE A 38 17.35 16.46 -15.19
N VAL A 39 16.77 17.56 -14.75
CA VAL A 39 16.77 17.97 -13.34
C VAL A 39 15.54 17.37 -12.66
N ILE A 40 15.75 16.55 -11.63
CA ILE A 40 14.69 15.82 -10.92
C ILE A 40 14.54 16.37 -9.51
N GLY A 41 13.51 17.18 -9.30
CA GLY A 41 13.14 17.66 -7.98
C GLY A 41 12.51 16.57 -7.13
N LEU A 42 13.20 16.11 -6.09
CA LEU A 42 12.72 15.13 -5.13
C LEU A 42 12.24 15.83 -3.85
N VAL A 43 10.95 15.73 -3.54
CA VAL A 43 10.37 16.41 -2.37
C VAL A 43 11.02 15.88 -1.08
N LYS A 44 11.55 16.77 -0.23
CA LYS A 44 12.20 16.41 1.04
C LYS A 44 11.19 16.20 2.16
N ASN A 45 10.38 17.22 2.45
CA ASN A 45 9.29 17.15 3.42
C ASN A 45 7.95 17.15 2.66
N ASN A 46 6.96 16.36 3.08
CA ASN A 46 5.64 16.47 2.46
C ASN A 46 4.95 17.74 2.96
N PHE A 47 4.89 18.78 2.11
CA PHE A 47 4.19 20.04 2.46
C PHE A 47 2.68 19.94 2.26
N ASN A 48 2.20 18.95 1.50
CA ASN A 48 0.79 18.62 1.42
C ASN A 48 0.46 17.67 2.57
N LYS A 49 -0.28 18.13 3.58
CA LYS A 49 -0.70 17.40 4.80
C LYS A 49 -2.10 16.75 4.68
N GLN A 50 -2.49 16.26 3.50
CA GLN A 50 -3.88 15.84 3.20
C GLN A 50 -4.00 14.46 2.52
N LYS A 51 -2.90 13.77 2.25
CA LYS A 51 -2.89 12.44 1.67
C LYS A 51 -3.21 11.42 2.76
N GLN A 52 -4.06 10.46 2.41
CA GLN A 52 -4.34 9.33 3.29
C GLN A 52 -3.06 8.51 3.51
N LEU A 53 -2.81 8.11 4.76
CA LEU A 53 -1.63 7.35 5.16
C LEU A 53 -0.31 8.05 4.79
N GLU A 54 -0.18 9.34 5.10
CA GLU A 54 1.05 10.12 4.91
C GLU A 54 2.19 9.63 5.80
N GLU A 55 1.83 9.13 6.97
CA GLU A 55 2.74 8.64 7.98
C GLU A 55 3.60 7.46 7.49
N ILE A 56 3.15 6.70 6.49
CA ILE A 56 3.88 5.59 5.87
C ILE A 56 4.47 5.92 4.49
N ILE A 57 4.51 7.21 4.11
CA ILE A 57 5.31 7.66 2.96
C ILE A 57 6.78 7.37 3.24
N GLN A 58 7.48 6.86 2.22
CA GLN A 58 8.90 6.52 2.33
C GLN A 58 9.75 7.75 2.68
N SER A 59 10.82 7.51 3.45
CA SER A 59 11.77 8.57 3.81
C SER A 59 12.39 9.20 2.55
N TYR A 60 12.91 10.42 2.66
CA TYR A 60 13.64 11.03 1.56
C TYR A 60 14.79 10.15 1.08
N THR A 61 15.54 9.55 2.02
CA THR A 61 16.67 8.66 1.74
C THR A 61 16.22 7.43 0.93
N ASP A 62 15.16 6.74 1.36
CA ASP A 62 14.66 5.56 0.63
C ASP A 62 14.20 5.91 -0.78
N ARG A 63 13.48 7.03 -0.93
CA ARG A 63 13.01 7.50 -2.23
C ARG A 63 14.16 7.90 -3.14
N TYR A 64 15.17 8.57 -2.59
CA TYR A 64 16.38 8.94 -3.31
C TYR A 64 17.12 7.70 -3.80
N LEU A 65 17.35 6.71 -2.92
CA LEU A 65 18.05 5.48 -3.27
C LEU A 65 17.30 4.67 -4.33
N LEU A 66 15.98 4.51 -4.19
CA LEU A 66 15.15 3.81 -5.18
C LEU A 66 15.11 4.53 -6.53
N LEU A 67 14.99 5.86 -6.51
CA LEU A 67 15.01 6.67 -7.72
C LEU A 67 16.36 6.58 -8.42
N LYS A 68 17.46 6.76 -7.67
CA LYS A 68 18.83 6.63 -8.20
C LYS A 68 19.05 5.25 -8.80
N GLN A 69 18.69 4.19 -8.07
CA GLN A 69 18.80 2.82 -8.56
C GLN A 69 18.04 2.63 -9.87
N PHE A 70 16.80 3.11 -9.97
CA PHE A 70 16.01 3.03 -11.20
C PHE A 70 16.65 3.78 -12.38
N LEU A 71 17.19 4.98 -12.15
CA LEU A 71 17.85 5.77 -13.18
C LEU A 71 19.11 5.08 -13.72
N GLU A 72 19.93 4.53 -12.82
CA GLU A 72 21.14 3.79 -13.20
C GLU A 72 20.81 2.50 -13.96
N THR A 73 19.87 1.69 -13.47
CA THR A 73 19.50 0.43 -14.14
C THR A 73 18.77 0.65 -15.46
N SER A 74 18.17 1.83 -15.67
CA SER A 74 17.55 2.22 -16.94
C SER A 74 18.53 2.82 -17.96
N GLY A 75 19.83 2.90 -17.63
CA GLY A 75 20.86 3.42 -18.54
C GLY A 75 20.85 4.95 -18.69
N TYR A 76 20.32 5.67 -17.69
CA TYR A 76 20.27 7.14 -17.69
C TYR A 76 21.45 7.80 -16.98
N SER A 77 22.49 7.03 -16.65
CA SER A 77 23.69 7.50 -15.95
C SER A 77 24.25 8.78 -16.58
N LYS A 78 24.66 9.74 -15.73
CA LYS A 78 25.24 11.05 -16.11
C LYS A 78 24.29 12.03 -16.84
N ARG A 79 23.03 11.64 -17.11
CA ARG A 79 22.05 12.50 -17.77
C ARG A 79 21.03 13.12 -16.81
N TYR A 80 21.31 13.12 -15.51
CA TYR A 80 20.40 13.66 -14.52
C TYR A 80 21.08 14.28 -13.31
N GLU A 81 20.33 15.15 -12.65
CA GLU A 81 20.65 15.71 -11.34
C GLU A 81 19.42 15.56 -10.44
N ILE A 82 19.55 14.89 -9.29
CA ILE A 82 18.47 14.82 -8.30
C ILE A 82 18.68 15.95 -7.29
N VAL A 83 17.70 16.84 -7.19
CA VAL A 83 17.76 18.00 -6.28
C VAL A 83 16.67 17.89 -5.23
N PRO A 84 16.99 18.01 -3.92
CA PRO A 84 15.96 18.08 -2.89
C PRO A 84 15.12 19.36 -3.04
N ILE A 85 13.80 19.23 -3.01
CA ILE A 85 12.88 20.39 -3.07
C ILE A 85 11.98 20.47 -1.84
N ASN A 86 11.72 21.71 -1.41
CA ASN A 86 10.89 22.03 -0.25
C ASN A 86 9.60 22.80 -0.62
N ASP A 87 9.32 22.97 -1.90
CA ASP A 87 8.19 23.71 -2.41
C ASP A 87 7.88 23.26 -3.85
N ILE A 88 6.91 23.91 -4.49
CA ILE A 88 6.55 23.63 -5.89
C ILE A 88 7.55 24.22 -6.90
N TYR A 89 8.48 25.07 -6.48
CA TYR A 89 9.37 25.84 -7.35
C TYR A 89 10.70 25.12 -7.57
N GLY A 90 11.31 24.59 -6.51
CA GLY A 90 12.63 23.97 -6.60
C GLY A 90 13.67 24.87 -7.29
N THR A 91 14.48 24.31 -8.18
CA THR A 91 15.48 25.06 -8.97
C THR A 91 14.90 25.84 -10.14
N THR A 92 13.58 25.77 -10.40
CA THR A 92 12.96 26.40 -11.56
C THR A 92 12.96 27.93 -11.52
N LEU A 93 13.31 28.55 -10.39
CA LEU A 93 13.43 30.01 -10.30
C LEU A 93 14.87 30.50 -10.32
N THR A 94 15.85 29.61 -10.37
CA THR A 94 17.28 29.95 -10.30
C THR A 94 18.07 29.36 -11.46
N ASP A 95 17.72 28.16 -11.93
CA ASP A 95 18.41 27.50 -13.03
C ASP A 95 17.97 28.07 -14.39
N LYS A 96 18.88 28.83 -15.01
CA LYS A 96 18.68 29.46 -16.32
C LYS A 96 18.85 28.48 -17.49
N ARG A 97 19.41 27.30 -17.26
CA ARG A 97 19.62 26.27 -18.30
C ARG A 97 18.31 25.59 -18.70
N LEU A 98 17.31 25.60 -17.81
CA LEU A 98 16.04 24.92 -18.01
C LEU A 98 15.23 25.53 -19.16
N GLU A 99 14.85 24.68 -20.12
CA GLU A 99 14.07 25.06 -21.30
C GLU A 99 12.60 24.58 -21.19
N ALA A 100 12.38 23.46 -20.51
CA ALA A 100 11.07 22.82 -20.41
C ALA A 100 10.81 22.22 -19.02
N ILE A 101 9.52 22.08 -18.69
CA ILE A 101 9.01 21.36 -17.52
C ILE A 101 8.02 20.30 -18.00
N LEU A 102 8.24 19.04 -17.61
CA LEU A 102 7.28 17.96 -17.85
C LEU A 102 6.39 17.79 -16.61
N VAL A 103 5.08 17.77 -16.83
CA VAL A 103 4.05 17.66 -15.81
C VAL A 103 3.02 16.59 -16.16
N THR A 104 2.21 16.24 -15.17
CA THR A 104 0.97 15.49 -15.38
C THR A 104 -0.20 16.47 -15.41
N PRO A 105 -1.41 16.07 -15.85
CA PRO A 105 -2.60 16.92 -15.75
C PRO A 105 -2.83 17.49 -14.34
N GLU A 106 -2.50 16.72 -13.30
CA GLU A 106 -2.63 17.14 -11.89
C GLU A 106 -1.69 18.29 -11.51
N THR A 107 -0.51 18.38 -12.14
CA THR A 107 0.52 19.37 -11.80
C THR A 107 0.69 20.48 -12.83
N GLN A 108 -0.16 20.51 -13.87
CA GLN A 108 -0.11 21.52 -14.93
C GLN A 108 -0.34 22.93 -14.40
N PHE A 109 -1.23 23.10 -13.42
CA PHE A 109 -1.46 24.40 -12.78
C PHE A 109 -0.19 24.94 -12.12
N ASN A 110 0.58 24.08 -11.43
CA ASN A 110 1.82 24.50 -10.78
C ASN A 110 2.88 24.98 -11.80
N ALA A 111 2.97 24.33 -12.96
CA ALA A 111 3.86 24.78 -14.04
C ALA A 111 3.46 26.18 -14.58
N ALA A 112 2.15 26.46 -14.68
CA ALA A 112 1.68 27.79 -15.06
C ALA A 112 2.05 28.85 -14.00
N VAL A 113 1.95 28.52 -12.70
CA VAL A 113 2.37 29.40 -11.59
C VAL A 113 3.88 29.67 -11.66
N ILE A 114 4.70 28.64 -11.88
CA ILE A 114 6.16 28.78 -12.05
C ILE A 114 6.47 29.76 -13.18
N ASN A 115 5.83 29.63 -14.35
CA ASN A 115 6.07 30.52 -15.48
C ASN A 115 5.67 31.98 -15.20
N LYS A 116 4.59 32.22 -14.44
CA LYS A 116 4.22 33.58 -14.00
C LYS A 116 5.33 34.23 -13.17
N ILE A 117 5.95 33.47 -12.27
CA ILE A 117 7.05 33.97 -11.42
C ILE A 117 8.34 34.13 -12.21
N ARG A 118 8.66 33.19 -13.12
CA ARG A 118 9.82 33.31 -14.01
C ARG A 118 9.75 34.58 -14.85
N LEU A 119 8.59 34.91 -15.41
CA LEU A 119 8.39 36.19 -16.14
C LEU A 119 8.65 37.41 -15.27
N LYS A 120 8.12 37.45 -14.04
CA LYS A 120 8.37 38.53 -13.08
C LYS A 120 9.87 38.68 -12.76
N ASN A 121 10.58 37.56 -12.69
CA ASN A 121 12.02 37.53 -12.41
C ASN A 121 12.90 37.68 -13.68
N LYS A 122 12.31 38.04 -14.83
CA LYS A 122 13.01 38.19 -16.12
C LYS A 122 13.74 36.91 -16.57
N LEU A 123 13.20 35.74 -16.21
CA LEU A 123 13.66 34.45 -16.67
C LEU A 123 12.82 33.98 -17.87
N PRO A 124 13.42 33.27 -18.85
CA PRO A 124 12.66 32.66 -19.94
C PRO A 124 11.58 31.71 -19.43
N VAL A 125 10.38 31.74 -20.00
CA VAL A 125 9.33 30.78 -19.63
C VAL A 125 9.72 29.36 -20.05
N LEU A 126 9.38 28.39 -19.21
CA LEU A 126 9.56 26.97 -19.52
C LEU A 126 8.45 26.52 -20.49
N LYS A 127 8.82 25.75 -21.51
CA LYS A 127 7.83 24.99 -22.29
C LYS A 127 7.19 23.94 -21.39
N ILE A 128 5.86 23.95 -21.30
CA ILE A 128 5.12 22.99 -20.48
C ILE A 128 4.76 21.80 -21.36
N GLU A 129 5.32 20.63 -21.04
CA GLU A 129 4.97 19.35 -21.65
C GLU A 129 4.06 18.59 -20.68
N THR A 130 2.97 18.00 -21.18
CA THR A 130 2.05 17.22 -20.35
C THR A 130 1.99 15.77 -20.85
N ILE A 131 2.12 14.80 -19.94
CA ILE A 131 1.95 13.37 -20.23
C ILE A 131 0.72 12.80 -19.51
N PRO A 132 -0.12 11.98 -20.16
CA PRO A 132 -1.23 11.30 -19.51
C PRO A 132 -0.78 10.39 -18.36
N LEU A 133 -1.67 10.23 -17.37
CA LEU A 133 -1.45 9.34 -16.25
C LEU A 133 -1.65 7.86 -16.65
N ILE A 134 -0.81 6.99 -16.10
CA ILE A 134 -0.88 5.53 -16.33
C ILE A 134 -2.01 4.92 -15.49
N LYS A 135 -2.80 4.05 -16.11
CA LYS A 135 -3.93 3.36 -15.48
C LYS A 135 -3.57 1.93 -15.01
N SER A 136 -4.24 1.47 -13.95
CA SER A 136 -4.24 0.09 -13.45
C SER A 136 -5.27 -0.78 -14.16
N ASP A 137 -5.33 -2.06 -13.78
CA ASP A 137 -6.22 -3.07 -14.37
C ASP A 137 -7.73 -2.76 -14.24
N ASP A 138 -8.12 -1.81 -13.39
CA ASP A 138 -9.49 -1.29 -13.22
C ASP A 138 -9.70 0.10 -13.85
N ASN A 139 -8.83 0.51 -14.77
CA ASN A 139 -8.88 1.80 -15.47
C ASN A 139 -8.76 3.06 -14.59
N LYS A 140 -8.48 2.91 -13.30
CA LYS A 140 -8.13 4.01 -12.39
C LYS A 140 -6.64 4.33 -12.48
N ILE A 141 -6.23 5.51 -12.02
CA ILE A 141 -4.82 5.94 -12.06
C ILE A 141 -3.97 5.11 -11.08
N ILE A 142 -2.75 4.73 -11.49
CA ILE A 142 -1.74 4.18 -10.58
C ILE A 142 -1.13 5.33 -9.79
N CYS A 143 -1.36 5.37 -8.48
CA CYS A 143 -0.78 6.37 -7.59
C CYS A 143 -0.31 5.74 -6.26
N SER A 144 0.67 6.36 -5.62
CA SER A 144 1.26 5.86 -4.37
C SER A 144 0.24 5.67 -3.26
N GLN A 145 -0.82 6.48 -3.20
CA GLN A 145 -1.88 6.30 -2.19
C GLN A 145 -2.55 4.94 -2.31
N ARG A 146 -2.91 4.50 -3.53
CA ARG A 146 -3.54 3.19 -3.78
C ARG A 146 -2.61 2.03 -3.42
N ILE A 147 -1.30 2.23 -3.57
CA ILE A 147 -0.28 1.27 -3.15
C ILE A 147 -0.21 1.21 -1.62
N ARG A 148 -0.16 2.37 -0.96
CA ARG A 148 -0.09 2.47 0.51
C ARG A 148 -1.32 1.86 1.18
N ILE A 149 -2.52 2.10 0.67
CA ILE A 149 -3.75 1.49 1.21
C ILE A 149 -3.88 -0.01 0.86
N GLY A 150 -2.94 -0.58 0.10
CA GLY A 150 -2.95 -2.00 -0.25
C GLY A 150 -4.00 -2.39 -1.31
N GLU A 151 -4.48 -1.44 -2.12
CA GLU A 151 -5.42 -1.72 -3.21
C GLU A 151 -4.70 -2.34 -4.42
N ILE A 152 -3.56 -1.75 -4.80
CA ILE A 152 -2.76 -2.16 -5.96
C ILE A 152 -1.29 -2.34 -5.59
N ASN A 153 -0.53 -3.11 -6.38
CA ASN A 153 0.93 -3.09 -6.35
C ASN A 153 1.51 -1.99 -7.25
N ARG A 154 2.85 -1.83 -7.26
CA ARG A 154 3.57 -0.83 -8.06
C ARG A 154 3.34 -0.93 -9.57
N ASN A 155 2.88 -2.07 -10.07
CA ASN A 155 2.60 -2.31 -11.48
C ASN A 155 1.14 -2.02 -11.86
N GLY A 156 0.28 -1.71 -10.88
CA GLY A 156 -1.15 -1.50 -11.10
C GLY A 156 -2.01 -2.76 -10.98
N LYS A 157 -1.44 -3.89 -10.54
CA LYS A 157 -2.20 -5.12 -10.29
C LYS A 157 -2.99 -4.96 -8.99
N ILE A 158 -4.29 -5.26 -9.04
CA ILE A 158 -5.20 -5.13 -7.90
C ILE A 158 -5.15 -6.40 -7.05
N TYR A 159 -4.86 -6.28 -5.75
CA TYR A 159 -4.78 -7.43 -4.85
C TYR A 159 -6.14 -8.12 -4.68
N GLY A 160 -7.21 -7.32 -4.50
CA GLY A 160 -8.56 -7.85 -4.28
C GLY A 160 -9.16 -8.61 -5.47
N ARG A 161 -8.64 -8.44 -6.69
CA ARG A 161 -9.20 -9.04 -7.91
C ARG A 161 -9.17 -10.57 -7.90
N ILE A 162 -8.20 -11.16 -7.19
CA ILE A 162 -8.04 -12.62 -7.06
C ILE A 162 -9.28 -13.26 -6.40
N PHE A 163 -9.99 -12.52 -5.55
CA PHE A 163 -11.15 -13.01 -4.79
C PHE A 163 -12.49 -12.79 -5.49
N LYS A 164 -12.50 -12.51 -6.80
CA LYS A 164 -13.75 -12.39 -7.58
C LYS A 164 -14.52 -13.71 -7.60
N ASN A 165 -13.80 -14.82 -7.64
CA ASN A 165 -14.36 -16.17 -7.68
C ASN A 165 -14.09 -16.91 -6.38
N LYS A 166 -14.84 -17.98 -6.12
CA LYS A 166 -14.62 -18.83 -4.94
C LYS A 166 -13.32 -19.61 -5.12
N LEU A 167 -12.47 -19.59 -4.11
CA LEU A 167 -11.18 -20.29 -4.14
C LEU A 167 -11.23 -21.49 -3.20
N LYS A 168 -10.69 -22.61 -3.65
CA LYS A 168 -10.51 -23.83 -2.84
C LYS A 168 -9.01 -24.06 -2.62
N LEU A 169 -8.63 -24.28 -1.38
CA LEU A 169 -7.29 -24.70 -0.99
C LEU A 169 -7.03 -26.12 -1.55
N PRO A 170 -6.05 -26.30 -2.44
CA PRO A 170 -5.63 -27.63 -2.87
C PRO A 170 -4.84 -28.33 -1.77
N ASP A 171 -4.93 -29.65 -1.70
CA ASP A 171 -4.39 -30.42 -0.55
C ASP A 171 -2.87 -30.35 -0.46
N ASN A 172 -2.16 -30.21 -1.58
CA ASN A 172 -0.71 -30.07 -1.63
C ASN A 172 -0.18 -28.78 -0.97
N LEU A 173 -1.01 -27.73 -0.84
CA LEU A 173 -0.62 -26.45 -0.23
C LEU A 173 -0.87 -26.41 1.28
N ARG A 174 -1.54 -27.41 1.86
CA ARG A 174 -1.83 -27.44 3.31
C ARG A 174 -0.56 -27.43 4.14
N GLU A 175 0.45 -28.19 3.74
CA GLU A 175 1.75 -28.22 4.45
C GLU A 175 2.51 -26.89 4.32
N GLU A 176 2.37 -26.18 3.21
CA GLU A 176 2.98 -24.86 3.06
C GLU A 176 2.31 -23.84 3.98
N LEU A 177 0.97 -23.83 4.05
CA LEU A 177 0.20 -22.93 4.92
C LEU A 177 0.30 -23.29 6.42
N ARG A 178 0.78 -24.49 6.77
CA ARG A 178 1.16 -24.85 8.14
C ARG A 178 2.45 -24.18 8.60
N LYS A 179 3.26 -23.65 7.68
CA LYS A 179 4.42 -22.84 8.04
C LYS A 179 3.96 -21.42 8.40
N PRO A 180 4.47 -20.83 9.49
CA PRO A 180 4.09 -19.48 9.86
C PRO A 180 4.59 -18.49 8.80
N ILE A 181 3.67 -17.66 8.32
CA ILE A 181 3.99 -16.62 7.33
C ILE A 181 4.68 -15.43 8.00
N GLY A 182 4.41 -15.24 9.30
CA GLY A 182 4.94 -14.17 10.14
C GLY A 182 5.75 -14.68 11.33
N LYS A 183 5.94 -13.80 12.30
CA LYS A 183 6.65 -14.12 13.55
C LYS A 183 5.71 -14.86 14.49
N ILE A 184 6.18 -15.96 15.07
CA ILE A 184 5.43 -16.72 16.09
C ILE A 184 5.57 -16.01 17.43
N ILE A 185 4.48 -15.97 18.20
CA ILE A 185 4.49 -15.52 19.58
C ILE A 185 4.14 -16.71 20.47
N ASN A 186 5.15 -17.19 21.21
CA ASN A 186 4.97 -18.27 22.18
C ASN A 186 4.49 -17.67 23.50
N ASN A 187 3.48 -18.28 24.14
CA ASN A 187 2.84 -17.82 25.39
C ASN A 187 3.78 -17.42 26.56
N SER A 188 5.05 -17.85 26.55
CA SER A 188 6.05 -17.48 27.57
C SER A 188 6.76 -16.15 27.28
N GLN A 189 6.78 -15.73 26.02
CA GLN A 189 7.04 -14.35 25.67
C GLN A 189 5.66 -13.70 25.73
N GLN A 190 5.50 -12.68 26.56
CA GLN A 190 4.38 -11.75 26.41
C GLN A 190 4.25 -11.39 24.92
N LEU A 191 3.14 -10.81 24.46
CA LEU A 191 3.20 -10.06 23.21
C LEU A 191 4.16 -8.87 23.45
N THR A 192 5.46 -9.13 23.57
CA THR A 192 6.60 -8.24 23.36
C THR A 192 6.72 -7.99 21.86
N VAL A 193 5.58 -7.86 21.19
CA VAL A 193 5.42 -6.75 20.29
C VAL A 193 5.51 -5.55 21.21
N ASN A 194 6.74 -5.08 21.46
CA ASN A 194 7.03 -3.97 22.35
C ASN A 194 5.89 -2.99 22.23
N SER A 195 5.18 -2.70 23.30
CA SER A 195 4.09 -1.73 23.27
C SER A 195 4.60 -0.38 22.72
N GLU A 196 5.90 -0.12 22.76
CA GLU A 196 6.57 0.98 22.06
C GLU A 196 6.76 0.78 20.53
N GLN A 197 6.78 -0.43 20.01
CA GLN A 197 6.82 -0.74 18.57
C GLN A 197 5.41 -0.85 17.96
N LEU A 198 4.40 -1.21 18.76
CA LEU A 198 2.97 -1.12 18.40
C LEU A 198 2.36 0.27 18.62
N CYS A 199 2.78 0.98 19.68
CA CYS A 199 2.18 2.26 20.10
C CYS A 199 3.16 3.45 20.04
N GLY A 200 4.47 3.24 19.91
CA GLY A 200 5.47 4.32 19.97
C GLY A 200 5.77 5.03 18.65
N ASN A 201 5.18 4.60 17.53
CA ASN A 201 5.03 5.48 16.36
C ASN A 201 3.95 4.98 15.38
N LYS A 202 3.00 5.87 15.07
CA LYS A 202 2.11 5.88 13.89
C LYS A 202 1.03 4.79 13.79
N SER A 203 -0.20 5.11 14.22
CA SER A 203 -1.49 4.56 13.73
C SER A 203 -1.48 3.22 12.96
N LEU A 204 -0.97 2.15 13.58
CA LEU A 204 -0.92 0.82 12.98
C LEU A 204 -2.32 0.18 13.04
N LEU A 205 -2.87 -0.18 11.88
CA LEU A 205 -4.13 -0.94 11.82
C LEU A 205 -3.87 -2.38 12.27
N ILE A 206 -4.41 -2.79 13.42
CA ILE A 206 -4.32 -4.17 13.93
C ILE A 206 -5.60 -4.94 13.56
N ILE A 207 -5.44 -6.06 12.86
CA ILE A 207 -6.50 -7.04 12.59
C ILE A 207 -6.20 -8.33 13.32
N SER A 208 -7.21 -8.92 13.94
CA SER A 208 -7.16 -10.26 14.53
C SER A 208 -8.05 -11.23 13.74
N VAL A 209 -7.56 -12.45 13.54
CA VAL A 209 -8.29 -13.55 12.91
C VAL A 209 -8.26 -14.76 13.85
N GLY A 210 -9.44 -15.19 14.27
CA GLY A 210 -9.65 -16.25 15.25
C GLY A 210 -9.99 -15.71 16.64
N ASP A 211 -10.82 -16.46 17.36
CA ASP A 211 -11.36 -16.08 18.67
C ASP A 211 -10.30 -16.05 19.77
N ILE A 212 -9.43 -17.06 19.83
CA ILE A 212 -8.39 -17.18 20.86
C ILE A 212 -7.45 -15.97 20.79
N VAL A 213 -6.99 -15.62 19.59
CA VAL A 213 -6.11 -14.46 19.37
C VAL A 213 -6.82 -13.16 19.71
N SER A 214 -8.09 -13.02 19.29
CA SER A 214 -8.89 -11.82 19.59
C SER A 214 -9.05 -11.61 21.09
N GLN A 215 -9.38 -12.67 21.84
CA GLN A 215 -9.53 -12.62 23.29
C GLN A 215 -8.20 -12.34 24.01
N GLU A 216 -7.09 -12.91 23.53
CA GLU A 216 -5.78 -12.68 24.15
C GLU A 216 -5.33 -11.23 24.00
N LEU A 217 -5.53 -10.62 22.83
CA LEU A 217 -5.26 -9.19 22.62
C LEU A 217 -6.08 -8.30 23.57
N GLU A 218 -7.37 -8.62 23.75
CA GLU A 218 -8.24 -7.87 24.66
C GLU A 218 -7.81 -7.97 26.12
N LYS A 219 -7.41 -9.16 26.60
CA LYS A 219 -6.85 -9.33 27.96
C LYS A 219 -5.64 -8.44 28.20
N GLN A 220 -4.87 -8.20 27.14
CA GLN A 220 -3.68 -7.34 27.16
C GLN A 220 -4.00 -5.88 26.85
N LYS A 221 -5.29 -5.49 26.82
CA LYS A 221 -5.79 -4.13 26.54
C LYS A 221 -5.43 -3.61 25.15
N ILE A 222 -5.08 -4.50 24.22
CA ILE A 222 -4.90 -4.17 22.81
C ILE A 222 -6.24 -4.44 22.12
N ILE A 223 -6.86 -3.40 21.57
CA ILE A 223 -8.15 -3.53 20.87
C ILE A 223 -7.88 -3.58 19.36
N PRO A 224 -8.10 -4.73 18.70
CA PRO A 224 -8.01 -4.80 17.24
C PRO A 224 -9.01 -3.84 16.60
N ALA A 225 -8.57 -3.18 15.54
CA ALA A 225 -9.44 -2.39 14.69
C ALA A 225 -10.49 -3.27 14.01
N ILE A 226 -10.13 -4.51 13.71
CA ILE A 226 -11.02 -5.49 13.08
C ILE A 226 -10.80 -6.87 13.70
N LYS A 227 -11.90 -7.54 14.04
CA LYS A 227 -11.91 -8.91 14.55
C LYS A 227 -12.64 -9.79 13.56
N ILE A 228 -11.99 -10.83 13.05
CA ILE A 228 -12.60 -11.85 12.21
C ILE A 228 -12.67 -13.11 13.07
N ILE A 229 -13.88 -13.50 13.45
CA ILE A 229 -14.10 -14.58 14.41
C ILE A 229 -15.09 -15.60 13.87
N ASP A 230 -15.01 -16.83 14.38
CA ASP A 230 -16.01 -17.84 14.11
C ASP A 230 -17.05 -17.91 15.25
N LEU A 231 -18.04 -18.79 15.12
CA LEU A 231 -19.06 -19.01 16.16
C LEU A 231 -18.89 -20.35 16.87
N ARG A 232 -17.77 -21.05 16.65
CA ARG A 232 -17.55 -22.42 17.15
C ARG A 232 -16.82 -22.44 18.49
N THR A 233 -16.15 -21.36 18.90
CA THR A 233 -15.61 -21.24 20.26
C THR A 233 -16.71 -20.91 21.28
N GLN A 234 -17.62 -21.86 21.53
CA GLN A 234 -18.50 -21.88 22.70
C GLN A 234 -17.74 -22.29 23.99
N ARG A 235 -16.56 -21.72 24.23
CA ARG A 235 -15.86 -21.88 25.50
C ARG A 235 -15.40 -20.51 25.96
N GLN A 236 -16.27 -19.89 26.77
CA GLN A 236 -16.23 -18.57 27.41
C GLN A 236 -17.20 -17.54 26.79
N PRO A 237 -18.01 -16.85 27.61
CA PRO A 237 -18.98 -15.89 27.13
C PRO A 237 -18.23 -14.66 26.61
N ILE A 238 -18.09 -14.56 25.28
CA ILE A 238 -17.97 -13.25 24.63
C ILE A 238 -19.11 -12.41 25.20
N CYS A 239 -18.79 -11.23 25.73
CA CYS A 239 -19.71 -10.34 26.44
C CYS A 239 -21.13 -10.41 25.83
N ARG A 240 -22.13 -10.88 26.60
CA ARG A 240 -23.49 -11.16 26.08
C ARG A 240 -24.11 -9.97 25.35
N ASP A 241 -23.68 -8.75 25.67
CA ASP A 241 -24.10 -7.51 25.01
C ASP A 241 -23.61 -7.43 23.55
N VAL A 242 -22.40 -7.93 23.27
CA VAL A 242 -21.84 -8.06 21.92
C VAL A 242 -22.61 -9.12 21.12
N ILE A 243 -22.98 -10.24 21.76
CA ILE A 243 -23.75 -11.32 21.13
C ILE A 243 -25.17 -10.84 20.79
N ASN A 244 -25.82 -10.06 21.66
CA ASN A 244 -27.15 -9.52 21.40
C ASN A 244 -27.15 -8.51 20.24
N HIS A 245 -26.12 -7.66 20.12
CA HIS A 245 -25.92 -6.81 18.93
C HIS A 245 -25.49 -7.58 17.67
N ILE A 246 -24.81 -8.73 17.82
CA ILE A 246 -24.42 -9.63 16.72
C ILE A 246 -25.58 -10.49 16.21
N SER A 247 -26.57 -10.79 17.05
CA SER A 247 -27.71 -11.67 16.71
C SER A 247 -28.53 -11.19 15.51
N THR A 248 -28.50 -9.89 15.21
CA THR A 248 -29.13 -9.24 14.05
C THR A 248 -28.22 -9.14 12.83
N MET A 249 -26.92 -9.46 12.96
CA MET A 249 -25.97 -9.42 11.86
C MET A 249 -26.12 -10.62 10.94
N LYS A 250 -26.20 -10.35 9.63
CA LYS A 250 -26.25 -11.35 8.57
C LYS A 250 -24.98 -12.22 8.61
N LYS A 251 -25.10 -13.45 9.10
CA LYS A 251 -23.98 -14.41 9.20
C LYS A 251 -23.37 -14.67 7.82
N ILE A 252 -22.04 -14.58 7.74
CA ILE A 252 -21.28 -14.76 6.50
C ILE A 252 -20.74 -16.18 6.47
N ILE A 253 -21.02 -16.93 5.40
CA ILE A 253 -20.63 -18.33 5.31
C ILE A 253 -19.27 -18.44 4.62
N ASN A 254 -18.32 -19.16 5.24
CA ASN A 254 -17.07 -19.56 4.62
C ASN A 254 -16.78 -21.04 4.94
N PRO A 255 -17.08 -21.99 4.05
CA PRO A 255 -16.88 -23.42 4.33
C PRO A 255 -15.40 -23.78 4.50
N PRO A 256 -15.08 -24.89 5.18
CA PRO A 256 -13.69 -25.27 5.43
C PRO A 256 -12.88 -25.50 4.14
N GLY A 257 -11.65 -25.01 4.09
CA GLY A 257 -10.78 -25.10 2.91
C GLY A 257 -11.15 -24.14 1.77
N PHE A 258 -12.05 -23.18 1.99
CA PHE A 258 -12.45 -22.21 0.98
C PHE A 258 -12.18 -20.76 1.40
N ILE A 259 -12.00 -19.91 0.40
CA ILE A 259 -12.08 -18.45 0.53
C ILE A 259 -13.25 -17.99 -0.34
N CYS A 260 -14.35 -17.62 0.31
CA CYS A 260 -15.56 -17.19 -0.38
C CYS A 260 -15.55 -15.68 -0.69
N PRO A 261 -15.98 -15.24 -1.89
CA PRO A 261 -16.00 -13.81 -2.25
C PRO A 261 -16.83 -12.96 -1.28
N ARG A 262 -17.94 -13.50 -0.76
CA ARG A 262 -18.77 -12.82 0.25
C ARG A 262 -18.03 -12.59 1.56
N ALA A 263 -17.20 -13.52 2.00
CA ALA A 263 -16.38 -13.39 3.20
C ALA A 263 -15.30 -12.33 3.02
N VAL A 264 -14.60 -12.37 1.89
CA VAL A 264 -13.60 -11.36 1.53
C VAL A 264 -14.25 -9.96 1.42
N GLN A 265 -15.43 -9.85 0.82
CA GLN A 265 -16.16 -8.59 0.71
C GLN A 265 -16.54 -8.04 2.09
N ALA A 266 -16.90 -8.89 3.05
CA ALA A 266 -17.19 -8.47 4.41
C ALA A 266 -15.95 -7.93 5.13
N VAL A 267 -14.81 -8.60 4.99
CA VAL A 267 -13.51 -8.12 5.50
C VAL A 267 -13.16 -6.76 4.88
N HIS A 268 -13.27 -6.63 3.56
CA HIS A 268 -13.00 -5.36 2.87
C HIS A 268 -13.93 -4.23 3.34
N LYS A 269 -15.22 -4.51 3.54
CA LYS A 269 -16.20 -3.55 4.07
C LYS A 269 -15.86 -3.14 5.50
N ALA A 270 -15.45 -4.07 6.35
CA ALA A 270 -15.00 -3.78 7.71
C ALA A 270 -13.77 -2.85 7.71
N ILE A 271 -12.78 -3.12 6.86
CA ILE A 271 -11.60 -2.25 6.67
C ILE A 271 -12.02 -0.85 6.25
N SER A 272 -12.85 -0.76 5.22
CA SER A 272 -13.34 0.53 4.69
C SER A 272 -14.11 1.33 5.76
N LYS A 273 -15.00 0.67 6.50
CA LYS A 273 -15.81 1.30 7.56
C LYS A 273 -14.95 1.74 8.75
N TYR A 274 -13.93 0.98 9.13
CA TYR A 274 -12.97 1.42 10.14
C TYR A 274 -12.24 2.69 9.70
N TYR A 275 -11.80 2.78 8.44
CA TYR A 275 -11.17 4.01 7.96
C TYR A 275 -12.09 5.24 7.99
N GLN A 276 -13.38 5.05 7.73
CA GLN A 276 -14.39 6.12 7.75
C GLN A 276 -14.79 6.54 9.16
N THR A 277 -14.96 5.58 10.07
CA THR A 277 -15.60 5.82 11.39
C THR A 277 -14.61 5.80 12.56
N LYS A 278 -13.44 5.16 12.38
CA LYS A 278 -12.48 4.81 13.45
C LYS A 278 -13.07 3.92 14.55
N ILE A 279 -14.25 3.33 14.32
CA ILE A 279 -14.90 2.40 15.24
C ILE A 279 -14.45 0.98 14.89
N SER A 280 -14.05 0.20 15.90
CA SER A 280 -13.69 -1.22 15.74
C SER A 280 -14.82 -2.01 15.09
N GLN A 281 -14.49 -2.90 14.16
CA GLN A 281 -15.46 -3.73 13.44
C GLN A 281 -15.30 -5.21 13.78
N ILE A 282 -16.41 -5.94 13.80
CA ILE A 282 -16.42 -7.40 14.02
C ILE A 282 -17.04 -8.05 12.79
N VAL A 283 -16.35 -9.05 12.24
CA VAL A 283 -16.80 -9.87 11.12
C VAL A 283 -16.99 -11.29 11.63
N VAL A 284 -18.25 -11.72 11.70
CA VAL A 284 -18.60 -13.05 12.22
C VAL A 284 -18.77 -14.03 11.07
N ILE A 285 -17.98 -15.09 11.09
CA ILE A 285 -17.92 -16.13 10.07
C ILE A 285 -18.61 -17.40 10.56
N LYS A 286 -19.48 -17.95 9.72
CA LYS A 286 -20.05 -19.28 9.89
C LYS A 286 -19.22 -20.25 9.05
N GLY A 287 -18.29 -20.96 9.69
CA GLY A 287 -17.39 -21.92 9.04
C GLY A 287 -15.95 -21.69 9.48
N GLU A 288 -15.00 -21.70 8.55
CA GLU A 288 -13.57 -21.50 8.82
C GLU A 288 -13.17 -20.03 8.59
N GLU A 289 -12.53 -19.43 9.57
CA GLU A 289 -11.98 -18.07 9.58
C GLU A 289 -10.47 -18.04 9.29
N ASP A 290 -9.73 -19.12 9.60
CA ASP A 290 -8.26 -19.19 9.49
C ASP A 290 -7.75 -18.77 8.10
N LEU A 291 -8.34 -19.34 7.04
CA LEU A 291 -7.98 -18.99 5.67
C LEU A 291 -8.28 -17.54 5.28
N LEU A 292 -9.12 -16.82 6.06
CA LEU A 292 -9.38 -15.40 5.85
C LEU A 292 -8.24 -14.50 6.33
N ALA A 293 -7.23 -15.04 7.02
CA ALA A 293 -5.98 -14.32 7.27
C ALA A 293 -5.30 -13.88 5.97
N LEU A 294 -5.32 -14.74 4.93
CA LEU A 294 -4.71 -14.45 3.63
C LEU A 294 -5.34 -13.24 2.91
N PRO A 295 -6.69 -13.18 2.69
CA PRO A 295 -7.33 -11.99 2.15
C PRO A 295 -7.21 -10.79 3.09
N ALA A 296 -7.23 -10.97 4.42
CA ALA A 296 -7.01 -9.85 5.34
C ALA A 296 -5.64 -9.18 5.09
N ILE A 297 -4.56 -9.97 5.01
CA ILE A 297 -3.21 -9.48 4.69
C ILE A 297 -3.17 -8.77 3.33
N LEU A 298 -3.84 -9.31 2.30
CA LEU A 298 -3.86 -8.69 0.98
C LEU A 298 -4.66 -7.39 0.89
N LEU A 299 -5.68 -7.20 1.73
CA LEU A 299 -6.61 -6.07 1.63
C LEU A 299 -6.30 -4.91 2.58
N VAL A 300 -5.50 -5.13 3.62
CA VAL A 300 -5.11 -4.04 4.54
C VAL A 300 -4.02 -3.15 3.95
N PRO A 301 -3.88 -1.92 4.45
CA PRO A 301 -2.75 -1.07 4.08
C PRO A 301 -1.38 -1.62 4.46
N LEU A 302 -0.35 -1.09 3.81
CA LEU A 302 1.03 -1.36 4.19
C LEU A 302 1.31 -0.84 5.60
N GLY A 303 2.13 -1.57 6.36
CA GLY A 303 2.39 -1.29 7.78
C GLY A 303 1.27 -1.75 8.73
N ALA A 304 0.13 -2.22 8.23
CA ALA A 304 -0.87 -2.86 9.10
C ALA A 304 -0.32 -4.14 9.72
N ILE A 305 -0.89 -4.56 10.84
CA ILE A 305 -0.53 -5.81 11.52
C ILE A 305 -1.72 -6.75 11.46
N VAL A 306 -1.50 -7.96 10.95
CA VAL A 306 -2.48 -9.04 10.98
C VAL A 306 -1.99 -10.13 11.90
N ILE A 307 -2.80 -10.45 12.91
CA ILE A 307 -2.52 -11.50 13.88
C ILE A 307 -3.55 -12.60 13.67
N TYR A 308 -3.10 -13.83 13.45
CA TYR A 308 -4.00 -14.96 13.28
C TYR A 308 -3.55 -16.17 14.08
N GLY A 309 -4.51 -17.02 14.44
CA GLY A 309 -4.23 -18.29 15.10
C GLY A 309 -3.72 -19.31 14.10
N GLN A 310 -2.72 -20.08 14.49
CA GLN A 310 -2.23 -21.22 13.72
C GLN A 310 -2.21 -22.47 14.60
N LYS A 311 -2.88 -23.52 14.12
CA LYS A 311 -2.97 -24.79 14.85
C LYS A 311 -1.58 -25.33 15.17
N ASP A 312 -1.42 -25.82 16.40
CA ASP A 312 -0.18 -26.43 16.94
C ASP A 312 1.01 -25.45 17.10
N ILE A 313 0.86 -24.18 16.73
CA ILE A 313 1.90 -23.14 16.81
C ILE A 313 1.51 -22.02 17.78
N GLY A 314 0.27 -21.53 17.72
CA GLY A 314 -0.20 -20.38 18.50
C GLY A 314 -0.44 -19.15 17.64
N ALA A 315 -0.23 -17.95 18.19
CA ALA A 315 -0.48 -16.69 17.49
C ALA A 315 0.67 -16.33 16.55
N VAL A 316 0.34 -15.94 15.32
CA VAL A 316 1.30 -15.48 14.31
C VAL A 316 1.03 -14.03 13.98
N VAL A 317 2.07 -13.19 14.08
CA VAL A 317 2.03 -11.75 13.77
C VAL A 317 2.68 -11.47 12.43
N VAL A 318 1.93 -10.80 11.56
CA VAL A 318 2.38 -10.39 10.22
C VAL A 318 2.30 -8.88 10.12
N GLU A 319 3.45 -8.22 10.01
CA GLU A 319 3.54 -6.83 9.57
C GLU A 319 3.40 -6.79 8.04
N VAL A 320 2.41 -6.08 7.52
CA VAL A 320 2.06 -6.14 6.10
C VAL A 320 2.98 -5.27 5.26
N THR A 321 3.86 -5.92 4.50
CA THR A 321 4.75 -5.29 3.52
C THR A 321 4.36 -5.65 2.09
N GLU A 322 4.93 -4.95 1.10
CA GLU A 322 4.74 -5.31 -0.32
C GLU A 322 5.24 -6.73 -0.62
N GLU A 323 6.35 -7.14 0.00
CA GLU A 323 6.92 -8.48 -0.14
C GLU A 323 5.97 -9.55 0.40
N ILE A 324 5.41 -9.35 1.59
CA ILE A 324 4.44 -10.28 2.17
C ILE A 324 3.19 -10.35 1.29
N LYS A 325 2.66 -9.22 0.82
CA LYS A 325 1.52 -9.23 -0.12
C LYS A 325 1.85 -9.99 -1.40
N GLN A 326 3.06 -9.87 -1.93
CA GLN A 326 3.48 -10.63 -3.12
C GLN A 326 3.58 -12.13 -2.83
N LYS A 327 4.19 -12.53 -1.69
CA LYS A 327 4.27 -13.93 -1.24
C LYS A 327 2.88 -14.55 -1.12
N ILE A 328 1.96 -13.87 -0.43
CA ILE A 328 0.57 -14.32 -0.28
C ILE A 328 -0.12 -14.39 -1.64
N SER A 329 0.05 -13.39 -2.50
CA SER A 329 -0.53 -13.40 -3.85
C SER A 329 -0.06 -14.62 -4.64
N ASN A 330 1.21 -15.00 -4.53
CA ASN A 330 1.76 -16.19 -5.20
C ASN A 330 1.15 -17.49 -4.65
N ILE A 331 0.95 -17.59 -3.34
CA ILE A 331 0.27 -18.75 -2.72
C ILE A 331 -1.18 -18.84 -3.20
N ILE A 332 -1.94 -17.75 -3.14
CA ILE A 332 -3.36 -17.75 -3.52
C ILE A 332 -3.55 -18.04 -5.02
N ASN A 333 -2.62 -17.62 -5.89
CA ASN A 333 -2.71 -17.94 -7.32
C ASN A 333 -2.61 -19.45 -7.61
N GLN A 334 -2.14 -20.27 -6.66
CA GLN A 334 -2.12 -21.73 -6.80
C GLN A 334 -3.44 -22.38 -6.35
N PHE A 335 -4.41 -21.61 -5.83
CA PHE A 335 -5.70 -22.15 -5.39
C PHE A 335 -6.56 -22.54 -6.60
N THR A 336 -7.40 -23.57 -6.41
CA THR A 336 -8.36 -23.95 -7.44
C THR A 336 -9.50 -22.94 -7.47
N MET A 337 -9.64 -22.25 -8.60
CA MET A 337 -10.72 -21.29 -8.84
C MET A 337 -12.00 -22.03 -9.26
N LEU A 338 -13.06 -21.84 -8.49
CA LEU A 338 -14.38 -22.37 -8.78
C LEU A 338 -15.24 -21.23 -9.34
N LYS A 339 -15.79 -21.46 -10.54
CA LYS A 339 -16.69 -20.51 -11.20
C LYS A 339 -18.06 -20.47 -10.54
#